data_AF-A0A970YYD6-F1
#
_entry.id   AF-A0A970YYD6-F1
#
_cell.length_a   1.000
_cell.length_b   1.000
_cell.length_c   1.000
_cell.angle_alpha   90.00
_cell.angle_beta   90.00
_cell.angle_gamma   90.00
#
_symmetry.space_group_name_H-M   'P 1'
#
loop_
_entity.id
_entity.type
_entity.pdbx_description
1 polymer ?
#
loop_
_entity_poly.entity_id
_entity_poly.type
_entity_poly.pdbx_seq_one_letter_code
_entity_poly.pdbx_strand_id
1 'polypeptide(L)'
;MSELKKQREELIHDFKNVQDKIKRYVDSLKMKGSEELLNGSVEKAQKLIGAIIPVDSAAKKLKKEQDDLLNVLESQDESEESDETEREPETHNKSSDEIENMLDEVPVTEEQADLQSAETVPVQEISEDDLTPQESFRLPILKALIYLGGSGKVKDISNFIEKDMKNKFRPLDNDILNGDDVKEWVKRVNKEQQAMTAEGLLNADASEGYWEIAQAGIDFLAKNKKTN
;
A
#
# COMPACT_ATOMS: atom_id res chain seq x y z
N MET A 1 27.69 8.47 -27.56
CA MET A 1 27.17 7.59 -26.49
C MET A 1 28.14 6.42 -26.42
N SER A 2 28.75 6.12 -25.27
CA SER A 2 29.72 5.02 -25.18
C SER A 2 29.02 3.67 -25.41
N GLU A 3 29.73 2.69 -25.98
CA GLU A 3 29.21 1.33 -26.20
C GLU A 3 28.67 0.71 -24.90
N LEU A 4 29.32 1.01 -23.77
CA LEU A 4 28.89 0.59 -22.42
C LEU A 4 27.50 1.13 -22.06
N LYS A 5 27.23 2.41 -22.33
CA LYS A 5 25.91 3.02 -22.05
C LYS A 5 24.80 2.36 -22.87
N LYS A 6 25.08 2.00 -24.12
CA LYS A 6 24.12 1.29 -24.98
C LYS A 6 23.82 -0.13 -24.46
N GLN A 7 24.86 -0.88 -24.06
CA GLN A 7 24.70 -2.21 -23.47
C GLN A 7 23.89 -2.17 -22.17
N ARG A 8 24.08 -1.12 -21.35
CA ARG A 8 23.29 -0.89 -20.13
C ARG A 8 21.82 -0.62 -20.43
N GLU A 9 21.52 0.22 -21.42
CA GLU A 9 20.14 0.49 -21.85
C GLU A 9 19.44 -0.76 -22.38
N GLU A 10 20.14 -1.61 -23.14
CA GLU A 10 19.64 -2.91 -23.60
C GLU A 10 19.33 -3.85 -22.43
N LEU A 11 20.21 -3.94 -21.43
CA LEU A 11 20.00 -4.75 -20.23
C LEU A 11 18.75 -4.30 -19.44
N ILE A 12 18.58 -2.99 -19.23
CA ILE A 12 17.40 -2.42 -18.56
C ILE A 12 16.12 -2.78 -19.32
N HIS A 13 16.16 -2.70 -20.65
CA HIS A 13 15.04 -3.06 -21.51
C HIS A 13 14.65 -4.54 -21.36
N ASP A 14 15.64 -5.43 -21.37
CA ASP A 14 15.41 -6.88 -21.24
C ASP A 14 14.84 -7.25 -19.88
N PHE A 15 15.34 -6.65 -18.81
CA PHE A 15 14.77 -6.86 -17.48
C PHE A 15 13.30 -6.42 -17.42
N LYS A 16 12.98 -5.24 -17.96
CA LYS A 16 11.59 -4.75 -18.03
C LYS A 16 10.69 -5.71 -18.82
N ASN A 17 11.19 -6.24 -19.93
CA ASN A 17 10.46 -7.23 -20.74
C ASN A 17 10.17 -8.51 -19.95
N VAL A 18 11.11 -8.99 -19.15
CA VAL A 18 10.91 -10.17 -18.28
C VAL A 18 9.87 -9.86 -17.20
N GLN A 19 9.99 -8.72 -16.52
CA GLN A 19 9.01 -8.29 -15.50
C GLN A 19 7.59 -8.21 -16.07
N ASP A 20 7.43 -7.62 -17.26
CA ASP A 20 6.14 -7.51 -17.94
C ASP A 20 5.54 -8.87 -18.28
N LYS A 21 6.36 -9.84 -18.73
CA LYS A 21 5.91 -11.21 -19.02
C LYS A 21 5.44 -11.92 -17.75
N ILE A 22 6.20 -11.80 -16.66
CA ILE A 22 5.83 -12.39 -15.36
C ILE A 22 4.51 -11.77 -14.87
N LYS A 23 4.39 -10.44 -14.94
CA LYS A 23 3.15 -9.73 -14.56
C LYS A 23 1.95 -10.22 -15.37
N ARG A 24 2.07 -10.32 -16.70
CA ARG A 24 0.99 -10.83 -17.57
C ARG A 24 0.58 -12.26 -17.21
N TYR A 25 1.55 -13.11 -16.87
CA TYR A 25 1.28 -14.48 -16.45
C TYR A 25 0.49 -14.51 -15.13
N VAL A 26 0.96 -13.77 -14.13
CA VAL A 26 0.26 -13.60 -12.84
C VAL A 26 -1.16 -13.07 -13.05
N ASP A 27 -1.33 -12.00 -13.82
CA ASP A 27 -2.65 -11.42 -14.11
C ASP A 27 -3.58 -12.43 -14.80
N SER A 28 -3.06 -13.26 -15.71
CA SER A 28 -3.84 -14.32 -16.37
C SER A 28 -4.32 -15.40 -15.39
N LEU A 29 -3.50 -15.74 -14.40
CA LEU A 29 -3.87 -16.70 -13.36
C LEU A 29 -4.88 -16.09 -12.39
N LYS A 30 -4.74 -14.79 -12.05
CA LYS A 30 -5.72 -14.06 -11.24
C LYS A 30 -7.09 -14.07 -11.91
N MET A 31 -7.15 -13.76 -13.21
CA MET A 31 -8.39 -13.78 -13.99
C MET A 31 -9.05 -15.17 -13.97
N LYS A 32 -8.28 -16.24 -14.20
CA LYS A 32 -8.79 -17.62 -14.10
C LYS A 32 -9.26 -17.97 -12.69
N GLY A 33 -8.56 -17.49 -11.66
CA GLY A 33 -8.97 -17.65 -10.26
C GLY A 33 -10.32 -17.00 -9.98
N SER A 34 -10.50 -15.75 -10.42
CA SER A 34 -11.77 -15.03 -10.29
C SER A 34 -12.90 -15.72 -11.06
N GLU A 35 -12.64 -16.23 -12.27
CA GLU A 35 -13.61 -17.03 -13.05
C GLU A 35 -14.05 -18.30 -12.30
N GLU A 36 -13.10 -19.05 -11.73
CA GLU A 36 -13.42 -20.26 -10.95
C GLU A 36 -14.24 -19.93 -9.69
N LEU A 37 -14.00 -18.77 -9.05
CA LEU A 37 -14.84 -18.31 -7.94
C LEU A 37 -16.26 -18.00 -8.38
N LEU A 38 -16.43 -17.28 -9.50
CA LEU A 38 -17.75 -16.96 -10.07
C LEU A 38 -18.52 -18.23 -10.46
N ASN A 39 -17.80 -19.26 -10.91
CA ASN A 39 -18.36 -20.56 -11.24
C ASN A 39 -18.57 -21.47 -10.01
N GLY A 40 -18.36 -20.96 -8.79
CA GLY A 40 -18.58 -21.68 -7.52
C GLY A 40 -17.46 -22.67 -7.15
N SER A 41 -16.42 -22.77 -7.96
CA SER A 41 -15.31 -23.71 -7.85
C SER A 41 -14.17 -23.13 -7.00
N VAL A 42 -14.45 -22.94 -5.71
CA VAL A 42 -13.51 -22.25 -4.81
C VAL A 42 -12.21 -23.02 -4.58
N GLU A 43 -12.24 -24.36 -4.62
CA GLU A 43 -11.02 -25.18 -4.50
C GLU A 43 -10.05 -24.95 -5.66
N LYS A 44 -10.55 -24.80 -6.89
CA LYS A 44 -9.69 -24.51 -8.04
C LYS A 44 -9.14 -23.09 -7.99
N ALA A 45 -9.95 -22.12 -7.57
CA ALA A 45 -9.48 -20.76 -7.32
C ALA A 45 -8.38 -20.72 -6.25
N GLN A 46 -8.56 -21.46 -5.13
CA GLN A 46 -7.54 -21.58 -4.09
C GLN A 46 -6.25 -22.20 -4.63
N LYS A 47 -6.34 -23.26 -5.44
CA LYS A 47 -5.17 -23.88 -6.08
C LYS A 47 -4.42 -22.92 -7.01
N LEU A 48 -5.16 -22.12 -7.78
CA LEU A 48 -4.57 -21.11 -8.66
C LEU A 48 -3.88 -20.01 -7.84
N ILE A 49 -4.50 -19.52 -6.77
CA ILE A 49 -3.91 -18.49 -5.91
C ILE A 49 -2.68 -19.02 -5.17
N GLY A 50 -2.72 -20.25 -4.66
CA GLY A 50 -1.54 -20.90 -4.08
C GLY A 50 -0.38 -21.04 -5.08
N ALA A 51 -0.66 -21.12 -6.38
CA ALA A 51 0.38 -21.10 -7.43
C ALA A 51 0.85 -19.67 -7.77
N ILE A 52 0.00 -18.65 -7.62
CA ILE A 52 0.33 -17.24 -7.90
C ILE A 52 1.29 -16.68 -6.85
N ILE A 53 1.03 -16.90 -5.56
CA ILE A 53 1.82 -16.33 -4.45
C ILE A 53 3.33 -16.58 -4.58
N PRO A 54 3.82 -17.82 -4.78
CA PRO A 54 5.27 -18.05 -4.87
C PRO A 54 5.87 -17.39 -6.12
N VAL A 55 5.13 -17.31 -7.23
CA VAL A 55 5.58 -16.66 -8.46
C VAL A 55 5.67 -15.15 -8.26
N ASP A 56 4.67 -14.53 -7.63
CA ASP A 56 4.64 -13.10 -7.34
C ASP A 56 5.73 -12.71 -6.34
N SER A 57 5.93 -13.52 -5.29
CA SER A 57 7.03 -13.34 -4.33
C SER A 57 8.40 -13.44 -4.99
N ALA A 58 8.61 -14.43 -5.87
CA ALA A 58 9.86 -14.55 -6.63
C ALA A 58 10.07 -13.36 -7.58
N ALA A 59 9.02 -12.88 -8.24
CA ALA A 59 9.07 -11.70 -9.11
C ALA A 59 9.46 -10.43 -8.35
N LYS A 60 8.91 -10.23 -7.15
CA LYS A 60 9.26 -9.11 -6.26
C LYS A 60 10.74 -9.17 -5.84
N LYS A 61 11.24 -10.34 -5.45
CA LYS A 61 12.65 -10.54 -5.11
C LYS A 61 13.56 -10.25 -6.31
N LEU A 62 13.23 -10.79 -7.49
CA LEU A 62 14.00 -10.54 -8.71
C LEU A 62 14.07 -9.06 -9.04
N LYS A 63 12.95 -8.33 -8.91
CA LYS A 63 12.92 -6.88 -9.12
C LYS A 63 13.83 -6.15 -8.14
N LYS A 64 13.82 -6.53 -6.86
CA LYS A 64 14.72 -5.94 -5.86
C LYS A 64 16.19 -6.13 -6.23
N GLU A 65 16.60 -7.35 -6.55
CA GLU A 65 18.00 -7.65 -6.94
C GLU A 65 18.40 -6.91 -8.23
N GLN A 66 17.45 -6.72 -9.15
CA GLN A 66 17.65 -5.90 -10.34
C GLN A 66 17.87 -4.43 -9.98
N ASP A 67 17.04 -3.85 -9.10
CA ASP A 67 17.17 -2.47 -8.67
C ASP A 67 18.52 -2.26 -7.94
N ASP A 68 18.94 -3.21 -7.10
CA ASP A 68 20.24 -3.21 -6.44
C ASP A 68 21.42 -3.26 -7.44
N LEU A 69 21.33 -4.11 -8.48
CA LEU A 69 22.33 -4.17 -9.55
C LEU A 69 22.42 -2.85 -10.33
N LEU A 70 21.29 -2.25 -10.67
CA LEU A 70 21.24 -0.99 -11.42
C LEU A 70 21.89 0.15 -10.63
N ASN A 71 21.63 0.23 -9.32
CA ASN A 71 22.26 1.21 -8.44
C ASN A 71 23.80 1.06 -8.41
N VAL A 72 24.31 -0.18 -8.38
CA VAL A 72 25.76 -0.44 -8.43
C VAL A 72 26.36 0.04 -9.75
N LEU A 73 25.70 -0.23 -10.87
CA LEU A 73 26.17 0.20 -12.19
C LEU A 73 26.20 1.73 -12.31
N GLU A 74 25.19 2.42 -11.79
CA GLU A 74 25.14 3.90 -11.78
C GLU A 74 26.27 4.51 -10.94
N SER A 75 26.64 3.89 -9.81
CA SER A 75 27.74 4.35 -8.96
C SER A 75 29.13 4.19 -9.57
N GLN A 76 29.30 3.30 -10.56
CA GLN A 76 30.58 3.11 -11.26
C GLN A 76 30.83 4.20 -12.31
N ASP A 77 29.77 4.64 -12.99
CA ASP A 77 29.86 5.71 -14.00
C ASP A 77 30.26 7.07 -13.38
N GLU A 78 29.88 7.36 -12.13
CA GLU A 78 30.26 8.59 -11.43
C GLU A 78 31.77 8.64 -11.05
N SER A 79 32.43 7.48 -10.98
CA SER A 79 33.86 7.39 -10.63
C SER A 79 34.81 7.50 -11.83
N GLU A 80 34.30 7.31 -13.05
CA GLU A 80 35.08 7.43 -14.29
C GLU A 80 35.05 8.85 -14.89
N GLU A 81 34.09 9.70 -14.51
CA GLU A 81 33.95 11.07 -15.03
C GLU A 81 34.83 12.09 -14.28
N SER A 82 35.51 11.70 -13.20
CA SER A 82 36.37 12.58 -12.40
C SER A 82 37.87 12.55 -12.72
N ASP A 83 38.34 11.76 -13.70
CA ASP A 83 39.78 11.56 -13.95
C ASP A 83 40.34 12.31 -15.19
N GLU A 84 39.55 13.17 -15.84
CA GLU A 84 40.04 14.04 -16.93
C GLU A 84 39.68 15.52 -16.71
N THR A 85 40.32 16.19 -15.74
CA THR A 85 40.89 17.54 -15.93
C THR A 85 41.69 18.03 -14.71
N GLU A 86 43.01 17.85 -14.74
CA GLU A 86 43.93 18.76 -14.03
C GLU A 86 44.17 20.02 -14.89
N ARG A 87 43.90 21.21 -14.32
CA ARG A 87 44.77 22.41 -14.37
C ARG A 87 44.14 23.59 -13.60
N GLU A 88 44.68 23.80 -12.40
CA GLU A 88 45.10 25.04 -11.69
C GLU A 88 44.42 26.41 -11.93
N PRO A 89 44.49 27.31 -10.90
CA PRO A 89 43.47 28.29 -10.56
C PRO A 89 43.81 29.72 -10.99
N GLU A 90 42.82 30.59 -11.20
CA GLU A 90 42.99 32.04 -11.05
C GLU A 90 41.69 32.78 -10.72
N THR A 91 41.92 33.98 -10.20
CA THR A 91 41.16 34.81 -9.28
C THR A 91 40.40 35.98 -9.94
N HIS A 92 39.47 36.58 -9.18
CA HIS A 92 38.88 37.94 -9.34
C HIS A 92 37.93 38.09 -10.56
N ASN A 93 36.83 38.85 -10.55
CA ASN A 93 36.41 40.00 -9.75
C ASN A 93 34.89 40.24 -9.94
N LYS A 94 34.22 40.72 -8.89
CA LYS A 94 33.08 41.66 -8.79
C LYS A 94 32.10 41.83 -9.97
N SER A 95 30.79 41.80 -9.68
CA SER A 95 29.98 43.01 -9.38
C SER A 95 28.55 42.61 -8.94
N SER A 96 28.03 43.22 -7.86
CA SER A 96 26.86 44.14 -7.88
C SER A 96 25.49 43.42 -7.73
N ASP A 97 24.54 43.80 -6.86
CA ASP A 97 24.36 45.00 -6.02
C ASP A 97 23.41 44.68 -4.83
N GLU A 98 23.71 45.31 -3.69
CA GLU A 98 22.83 46.01 -2.73
C GLU A 98 21.55 45.31 -2.18
N ILE A 99 21.70 44.86 -0.92
CA ILE A 99 20.62 44.72 0.06
C ILE A 99 20.78 45.86 1.05
N GLU A 100 19.77 46.73 1.18
CA GLU A 100 19.64 47.60 2.35
C GLU A 100 18.18 47.73 2.82
N ASN A 101 17.99 47.30 4.07
CA ASN A 101 17.11 47.77 5.15
C ASN A 101 15.70 48.31 4.84
N MET A 102 14.74 47.90 5.68
CA MET A 102 14.38 48.70 6.88
C MET A 102 13.28 48.00 7.69
N LEU A 103 13.58 47.82 8.98
CA LEU A 103 12.64 47.55 10.06
C LEU A 103 11.93 48.87 10.41
N ASP A 104 10.60 48.85 10.48
CA ASP A 104 9.81 49.90 11.14
C ASP A 104 8.89 49.29 12.18
N GLU A 105 8.86 49.97 13.33
CA GLU A 105 8.16 49.63 14.57
C GLU A 105 6.72 50.18 14.63
N VAL A 106 5.80 49.35 15.17
CA VAL A 106 4.73 49.65 16.20
C VAL A 106 3.52 50.52 15.71
N PRO A 107 2.21 50.24 16.03
CA PRO A 107 1.67 50.02 17.39
C PRO A 107 0.45 49.07 17.63
N VAL A 108 0.38 48.59 18.88
CA VAL A 108 -0.77 48.48 19.84
C VAL A 108 -2.21 48.38 19.31
N THR A 109 -2.96 47.35 19.74
CA THR A 109 -4.19 47.47 20.57
C THR A 109 -4.64 46.15 21.17
N GLU A 110 -4.89 46.17 22.48
CA GLU A 110 -5.71 45.21 23.23
C GLU A 110 -7.18 45.36 22.82
N GLU A 111 -7.87 44.26 22.53
CA GLU A 111 -9.32 44.17 22.68
C GLU A 111 -9.72 42.75 23.08
N GLN A 112 -10.29 42.64 24.28
CA GLN A 112 -10.89 41.44 24.84
C GLN A 112 -12.24 41.19 24.16
N ALA A 113 -12.51 39.95 23.75
CA ALA A 113 -13.89 39.49 23.56
C ALA A 113 -14.01 37.96 23.69
N ASP A 114 -14.73 37.59 24.75
CA ASP A 114 -15.61 36.43 24.93
C ASP A 114 -15.06 34.98 24.83
N LEU A 115 -14.79 34.44 26.02
CA LEU A 115 -14.97 33.04 26.35
C LEU A 115 -16.47 32.71 26.34
N GLN A 116 -16.99 32.19 25.23
CA GLN A 116 -18.30 31.55 25.20
C GLN A 116 -18.17 30.10 24.77
N SER A 117 -18.29 29.24 25.78
CA SER A 117 -18.86 27.89 25.73
C SER A 117 -18.45 27.04 24.53
N ALA A 118 -17.34 26.31 24.67
CA ALA A 118 -17.21 25.02 24.01
C ALA A 118 -18.32 24.12 24.58
N GLU A 119 -19.45 24.10 23.88
CA GLU A 119 -20.49 23.10 24.05
C GLU A 119 -19.80 21.75 23.89
N THR A 120 -19.54 21.07 25.02
CA THR A 120 -19.01 19.72 25.02
C THR A 120 -20.04 18.86 24.30
N VAL A 121 -19.76 18.53 23.04
CA VAL A 121 -20.51 17.55 22.28
C VAL A 121 -20.67 16.32 23.17
N PRO A 122 -21.89 15.77 23.35
CA PRO A 122 -22.07 14.61 24.20
C PRO A 122 -21.23 13.49 23.61
N VAL A 123 -20.24 13.00 24.36
CA VAL A 123 -19.55 11.75 24.04
C VAL A 123 -20.62 10.68 24.06
N GLN A 124 -21.08 10.23 22.90
CA GLN A 124 -21.98 9.08 22.81
C GLN A 124 -21.24 7.91 23.47
N GLU A 125 -21.80 7.37 24.56
CA GLU A 125 -21.35 6.11 25.13
C GLU A 125 -21.66 5.01 24.11
N ILE A 126 -20.67 4.72 23.25
CA ILE A 126 -20.72 3.64 22.29
C ILE A 126 -20.49 2.32 23.00
N SER A 127 -21.47 1.42 22.97
CA SER A 127 -21.27 0.06 23.45
C SER A 127 -20.60 -0.78 22.38
N GLU A 128 -19.82 -1.80 22.78
CA GLU A 128 -19.26 -2.76 21.82
C GLU A 128 -20.37 -3.52 21.05
N ASP A 129 -21.58 -3.58 21.60
CA ASP A 129 -22.73 -4.24 20.99
C ASP A 129 -23.36 -3.45 19.84
N ASP A 130 -23.07 -2.15 19.74
CA ASP A 130 -23.59 -1.28 18.67
C ASP A 130 -22.79 -1.39 17.36
N LEU A 131 -21.67 -2.11 17.39
CA LEU A 131 -20.70 -2.21 16.29
C LEU A 131 -20.37 -3.66 15.98
N THR A 132 -20.13 -3.98 14.71
CA THR A 132 -19.84 -5.37 14.32
C THR A 132 -18.55 -5.85 15.01
N PRO A 133 -18.51 -7.05 15.61
CA PRO A 133 -17.30 -7.56 16.25
C PRO A 133 -16.14 -7.65 15.26
N GLN A 134 -14.93 -7.29 15.69
CA GLN A 134 -13.74 -7.24 14.85
C GLN A 134 -13.49 -8.54 14.06
N GLU A 135 -13.59 -9.68 14.73
CA GLU A 135 -13.36 -11.01 14.13
C GLU A 135 -14.33 -11.34 12.98
N SER A 136 -15.50 -10.69 12.95
CA SER A 136 -16.50 -10.88 11.89
C SER A 136 -15.99 -10.40 10.52
N PHE A 137 -14.97 -9.54 10.50
CA PHE A 137 -14.36 -9.00 9.29
C PHE A 137 -13.32 -9.93 8.67
N ARG A 138 -12.82 -10.92 9.41
CA ARG A 138 -11.77 -11.84 8.95
C ARG A 138 -12.13 -12.58 7.66
N LEU A 139 -13.31 -13.21 7.63
CA LEU A 139 -13.79 -13.95 6.46
C LEU A 139 -14.01 -13.03 5.25
N PRO A 140 -14.72 -11.89 5.37
CA PRO A 140 -14.82 -10.88 4.31
C PRO A 140 -13.48 -10.41 3.73
N ILE A 141 -12.48 -10.14 4.59
CA ILE A 141 -11.13 -9.72 4.14
C ILE A 141 -10.49 -10.83 3.29
N LEU A 142 -10.46 -12.06 3.80
CA LEU A 142 -9.86 -13.18 3.07
C LEU A 142 -10.61 -13.49 1.76
N LYS A 143 -11.94 -13.41 1.75
CA LYS A 143 -12.74 -13.54 0.52
C LYS A 143 -12.41 -12.45 -0.49
N ALA A 144 -12.28 -11.20 -0.06
CA ALA A 144 -11.92 -10.08 -0.93
C ALA A 144 -10.56 -10.32 -1.60
N LEU A 145 -9.56 -10.74 -0.82
CA LEU A 145 -8.22 -11.03 -1.35
C LEU A 145 -8.24 -12.20 -2.32
N ILE A 146 -8.98 -13.27 -2.02
CA ILE A 146 -9.16 -14.39 -2.95
C ILE A 146 -9.83 -13.92 -4.24
N TYR A 147 -10.89 -13.11 -4.14
CA TYR A 147 -11.59 -12.53 -5.28
C TYR A 147 -10.69 -11.66 -6.17
N LEU A 148 -9.78 -10.89 -5.54
CA LEU A 148 -8.80 -10.03 -6.21
C LEU A 148 -7.53 -10.78 -6.66
N GLY A 149 -7.49 -12.10 -6.52
CA GLY A 149 -6.40 -12.93 -7.03
C GLY A 149 -5.17 -12.98 -6.11
N GLY A 150 -5.39 -12.91 -4.80
CA GLY A 150 -4.36 -13.06 -3.76
C GLY A 150 -3.82 -11.73 -3.22
N SER A 151 -3.99 -10.62 -3.93
CA SER A 151 -3.61 -9.29 -3.45
C SER A 151 -4.52 -8.23 -4.05
N GLY A 152 -4.78 -7.15 -3.31
CA GLY A 152 -5.64 -6.07 -3.75
C GLY A 152 -5.32 -4.75 -3.07
N LYS A 153 -5.72 -3.64 -3.71
CA LYS A 153 -5.66 -2.32 -3.09
C LYS A 153 -6.63 -2.25 -1.92
N VAL A 154 -6.26 -1.55 -0.86
CA VAL A 154 -7.14 -1.34 0.32
C VAL A 154 -8.52 -0.83 -0.10
N LYS A 155 -8.59 0.10 -1.05
CA LYS A 155 -9.87 0.62 -1.57
C LYS A 155 -10.75 -0.47 -2.19
N ASP A 156 -10.17 -1.36 -3.00
CA ASP A 156 -10.93 -2.42 -3.67
C ASP A 156 -11.40 -3.48 -2.67
N ILE A 157 -10.58 -3.78 -1.67
CA ILE A 157 -10.91 -4.67 -0.56
C ILE A 157 -12.05 -4.08 0.28
N SER A 158 -11.95 -2.80 0.69
CA SER A 158 -13.01 -2.11 1.43
C SER A 158 -14.33 -2.08 0.67
N ASN A 159 -14.31 -1.80 -0.64
CA ASN A 159 -15.49 -1.83 -1.48
C ASN A 159 -16.14 -3.23 -1.55
N PHE A 160 -15.32 -4.28 -1.55
CA PHE A 160 -15.82 -5.66 -1.51
C PHE A 160 -16.48 -5.96 -0.16
N ILE A 161 -15.82 -5.61 0.94
CA ILE A 161 -16.32 -5.86 2.30
C ILE A 161 -17.64 -5.11 2.54
N GLU A 162 -17.73 -3.84 2.13
CA GLU A 162 -18.95 -3.04 2.26
C GLU A 162 -20.15 -3.72 1.56
N LYS A 163 -19.90 -4.36 0.41
CA LYS A 163 -20.92 -5.12 -0.33
C LYS A 163 -21.25 -6.46 0.33
N ASP A 164 -20.25 -7.25 0.74
CA ASP A 164 -20.44 -8.58 1.37
C ASP A 164 -21.12 -8.48 2.74
N MET A 165 -20.89 -7.38 3.46
CA MET A 165 -21.37 -7.16 4.83
C MET A 165 -22.53 -6.18 4.95
N LYS A 166 -23.05 -5.62 3.85
CA LYS A 166 -24.08 -4.57 3.86
C LYS A 166 -25.25 -4.84 4.81
N ASN A 167 -25.71 -6.10 4.89
CA ASN A 167 -26.87 -6.50 5.70
C ASN A 167 -26.47 -7.09 7.07
N LYS A 168 -25.19 -7.05 7.43
CA LYS A 168 -24.62 -7.58 8.68
C LYS A 168 -24.04 -6.49 9.57
N PHE A 169 -23.87 -5.28 9.04
CA PHE A 169 -23.47 -4.12 9.81
C PHE A 169 -24.47 -3.82 10.93
N ARG A 170 -23.92 -3.49 12.09
CA ARG A 170 -24.65 -2.97 13.25
C ARG A 170 -24.86 -1.46 13.10
N PRO A 171 -25.74 -0.85 13.92
CA PRO A 171 -26.21 0.52 13.69
C PRO A 171 -25.10 1.55 13.52
N LEU A 172 -24.05 1.50 14.35
CA LEU A 172 -22.98 2.51 14.34
C LEU A 172 -21.87 2.24 13.33
N ASP A 173 -21.88 1.11 12.63
CA ASP A 173 -20.76 0.73 11.75
C ASP A 173 -20.57 1.72 10.60
N ASN A 174 -21.67 2.28 10.07
CA ASN A 174 -21.65 3.23 8.96
C ASN A 174 -21.44 4.68 9.39
N ASP A 175 -21.41 4.94 10.69
CA ASP A 175 -21.26 6.28 11.23
C ASP A 175 -19.77 6.67 11.27
N ILE A 176 -19.56 7.98 11.27
CA ILE A 176 -18.27 8.61 11.48
C ILE A 176 -18.32 9.22 12.88
N LEU A 177 -17.59 8.62 13.82
CA LEU A 177 -17.59 9.06 15.21
C LEU A 177 -16.31 9.84 15.54
N ASN A 178 -16.38 10.63 16.62
CA ASN A 178 -15.24 11.32 17.23
C ASN A 178 -14.48 12.31 16.32
N GLY A 179 -15.14 12.85 15.29
CA GLY A 179 -14.51 13.81 14.37
C GLY A 179 -13.47 13.18 13.43
N ASP A 180 -13.51 11.85 13.26
CA ASP A 180 -12.70 11.16 12.27
C ASP A 180 -13.21 11.40 10.84
N ASP A 181 -12.44 10.98 9.83
CA ASP A 181 -12.82 11.08 8.41
C ASP A 181 -13.27 9.73 7.81
N VAL A 182 -13.35 8.68 8.62
CA VAL A 182 -13.62 7.30 8.17
C VAL A 182 -14.71 6.64 9.01
N LYS A 183 -15.51 5.80 8.36
CA LYS A 183 -16.57 5.01 9.01
C LYS A 183 -16.00 4.03 10.04
N GLU A 184 -16.74 3.74 11.10
CA GLU A 184 -16.31 2.84 12.18
C GLU A 184 -15.97 1.42 11.71
N TRP A 185 -16.71 0.87 10.75
CA TRP A 185 -16.41 -0.46 10.23
C TRP A 185 -15.04 -0.51 9.53
N VAL A 186 -14.61 0.58 8.89
CA VAL A 186 -13.30 0.67 8.23
C VAL A 186 -12.19 0.59 9.27
N LYS A 187 -12.35 1.28 10.40
CA LYS A 187 -11.39 1.21 11.53
C LYS A 187 -11.28 -0.22 12.06
N ARG A 188 -12.41 -0.92 12.20
CA ARG A 188 -12.41 -2.33 12.64
C ARG A 188 -11.79 -3.27 11.64
N VAL A 189 -12.06 -3.09 10.35
CA VAL A 189 -11.40 -3.84 9.28
C VAL A 189 -9.88 -3.66 9.35
N ASN A 190 -9.40 -2.43 9.58
CA ASN A 190 -7.97 -2.19 9.73
C ASN A 190 -7.39 -2.86 10.98
N LYS A 191 -8.09 -2.83 12.13
CA LYS A 191 -7.68 -3.56 13.33
C LYS A 191 -7.62 -5.08 13.10
N GLU A 192 -8.64 -5.64 12.44
CA GLU A 192 -8.67 -7.06 12.09
C GLU A 192 -7.54 -7.41 11.13
N GLN A 193 -7.25 -6.56 10.15
CA GLN A 193 -6.15 -6.75 9.23
C GLN A 193 -4.80 -6.80 9.95
N GLN A 194 -4.56 -5.90 10.90
CA GLN A 194 -3.34 -5.92 11.71
C GLN A 194 -3.22 -7.22 12.52
N ALA A 195 -4.31 -7.67 13.14
CA ALA A 195 -4.35 -8.94 13.86
C ALA A 195 -4.03 -10.12 12.91
N MET A 196 -4.67 -10.17 11.75
CA MET A 196 -4.44 -11.20 10.73
C MET A 196 -3.01 -11.20 10.19
N THR A 197 -2.37 -10.04 10.04
CA THR A 197 -0.96 -9.95 9.67
C THR A 197 -0.06 -10.49 10.78
N ALA A 198 -0.33 -10.15 12.05
CA ALA A 198 0.42 -10.69 13.19
C ALA A 198 0.25 -12.22 13.33
N GLU A 199 -0.92 -12.75 12.99
CA GLU A 199 -1.21 -14.19 12.95
C GLU A 199 -0.61 -14.90 11.71
N GLY A 200 -0.03 -14.16 10.76
CA GLY A 200 0.55 -14.70 9.52
C GLY A 200 -0.47 -15.12 8.46
N LEU A 201 -1.74 -14.72 8.61
CA LEU A 201 -2.78 -14.96 7.59
C LEU A 201 -2.64 -14.03 6.39
N LEU A 202 -2.03 -12.86 6.59
CA LEU A 202 -1.70 -11.88 5.56
C LEU A 202 -0.19 -11.67 5.51
N ASN A 203 0.31 -11.29 4.33
CA ASN A 203 1.72 -10.96 4.15
C ASN A 203 2.05 -9.62 4.83
N ALA A 204 3.05 -9.60 5.71
CA ALA A 204 3.51 -8.39 6.38
C ALA A 204 4.30 -7.47 5.44
N ASP A 205 4.95 -8.04 4.42
CA ASP A 205 5.78 -7.31 3.45
C ASP A 205 4.97 -6.84 2.23
N ALA A 206 3.65 -6.67 2.39
CA ALA A 206 2.80 -6.17 1.32
C ALA A 206 3.17 -4.71 0.98
N SER A 207 3.09 -4.37 -0.30
CA SER A 207 3.37 -3.00 -0.76
C SER A 207 2.39 -2.01 -0.14
N GLU A 208 2.85 -0.77 0.09
CA GLU A 208 2.02 0.29 0.66
C GLU A 208 0.69 0.45 -0.10
N GLY A 209 -0.42 0.49 0.63
CA GLY A 209 -1.76 0.59 0.06
C GLY A 209 -2.33 -0.71 -0.53
N TYR A 210 -1.62 -1.84 -0.38
CA TYR A 210 -2.06 -3.18 -0.77
C TYR A 210 -2.06 -4.13 0.42
N TRP A 211 -2.98 -5.07 0.39
CA TRP A 211 -2.91 -6.27 1.23
C TRP A 211 -2.72 -7.50 0.35
N GLU A 212 -2.07 -8.51 0.90
CA GLU A 212 -1.78 -9.77 0.23
C GLU A 212 -2.06 -10.92 1.18
N ILE A 213 -2.74 -11.95 0.69
CA ILE A 213 -3.04 -13.14 1.46
C ILE A 213 -1.80 -14.03 1.55
N ALA A 214 -1.51 -14.54 2.74
CA ALA A 214 -0.48 -15.56 2.91
C ALA A 214 -1.08 -16.97 2.75
N GLN A 215 -0.23 -17.98 2.59
CA GLN A 215 -0.68 -19.37 2.47
C GLN A 215 -1.55 -19.80 3.68
N ALA A 216 -1.19 -19.36 4.90
CA ALA A 216 -1.97 -19.67 6.09
C ALA A 216 -3.41 -19.09 6.04
N GLY A 217 -3.60 -17.93 5.39
CA GLY A 217 -4.93 -17.35 5.15
C GLY A 217 -5.79 -18.18 4.19
N ILE A 218 -5.17 -18.77 3.17
CA ILE A 218 -5.84 -19.70 2.24
C ILE A 218 -6.27 -20.96 2.99
N ASP A 219 -5.37 -21.53 3.79
CA ASP A 219 -5.62 -22.74 4.57
C ASP A 219 -6.72 -22.51 5.62
N PHE A 220 -6.76 -21.32 6.24
CA PHE A 220 -7.82 -20.90 7.14
C PHE A 220 -9.18 -20.92 6.45
N LEU A 221 -9.30 -20.38 5.23
CA LEU A 221 -10.55 -20.42 4.46
C LEU A 221 -10.96 -21.85 4.09
N ALA A 222 -10.01 -22.71 3.73
CA ALA A 222 -10.29 -24.10 3.38
C ALA A 222 -10.86 -24.89 4.58
N LYS A 223 -10.34 -24.65 5.79
CA LYS A 223 -10.83 -25.28 7.02
C LYS A 223 -12.23 -24.79 7.41
N ASN A 224 -12.48 -23.48 7.31
CA ASN A 224 -13.76 -22.88 7.69
C ASN A 224 -14.91 -23.09 6.69
N LYS A 225 -14.63 -23.63 5.49
CA LYS A 225 -15.66 -24.01 4.50
C LYS A 225 -16.35 -25.34 4.81
N LYS A 226 -15.74 -26.22 5.62
CA LYS A 226 -16.28 -27.56 5.90
C LYS A 226 -17.36 -27.58 7.00
N THR A 227 -17.65 -26.43 7.60
CA THR A 227 -18.49 -26.35 8.80
C THR A 227 -19.85 -25.66 8.58
N ASN A 228 -20.22 -25.35 7.33
CA ASN A 228 -21.55 -24.84 6.96
C ASN A 228 -22.26 -25.80 6.02
#